data_AF-A0A5B2WW24-F1
#
_entry.id   AF-A0A5B2WW24-F1
#
_cell.length_a   1.000
_cell.length_b   1.000
_cell.length_c   1.000
_cell.angle_alpha   90.00
_cell.angle_beta   90.00
_cell.angle_gamma   90.00
#
_symmetry.space_group_name_H-M   'P 1'
#
loop_
_entity.id
_entity.type
_entity.pdbx_description
1 polymer ?
#
loop_
_entity_poly.entity_id
_entity_poly.type
_entity_poly.pdbx_seq_one_letter_code
_entity_poly.pdbx_strand_id
1 'polypeptide(L)'
;MTIAGRLVRLYPASFRDRWGHAVATESAATGWRSWPNLAASIVDLWLHPAIWPAESRAQRRGRAAVLAAAVAAAVWYLAHLAQELDTPLHAGAARSAALSGCGGLTLVGLLLVAPRPRLTITAARTALHRLAGKLAVPVVLGAAVVAAAHRDPGLIAAPLRLVLLGCWWLALALAAIQGCRAVAGLGADVLAPPRAGRLRLGIWALAAAAVIAGSVILGFAVSGAELDPLAAAVGAGLLLLTWAFVGTLRDLRDVAATD
;
A
#
# COMPACT_ATOMS: atom_id res chain seq x y z
N MET A 1 31.50 7.49 5.29
CA MET A 1 30.29 6.64 5.26
C MET A 1 30.10 6.13 3.84
N THR A 2 30.20 4.82 3.59
CA THR A 2 30.21 4.23 2.24
C THR A 2 28.81 4.13 1.64
N ILE A 3 28.70 4.05 0.30
CA ILE A 3 27.41 3.90 -0.41
C ILE A 3 26.73 2.59 0.00
N ALA A 4 27.49 1.50 0.17
CA ALA A 4 26.99 0.24 0.73
C ALA A 4 26.35 0.43 2.11
N GLY A 5 26.98 1.22 2.99
CA GLY A 5 26.40 1.56 4.31
C GLY A 5 25.11 2.39 4.23
N ARG A 6 24.92 3.18 3.17
CA ARG A 6 23.64 3.89 2.91
C ARG A 6 22.57 2.94 2.39
N LEU A 7 22.91 2.04 1.46
CA LEU A 7 21.98 1.03 0.95
C LEU A 7 21.51 0.10 2.07
N VAL A 8 22.41 -0.33 2.96
CA VAL A 8 22.06 -1.20 4.09
C VAL A 8 21.05 -0.54 5.05
N ARG A 9 21.06 0.80 5.16
CA ARG A 9 20.07 1.53 5.97
C ARG A 9 18.65 1.46 5.41
N LEU A 10 18.49 1.11 4.13
CA LEU A 10 17.19 0.93 3.48
C LEU A 10 16.56 -0.42 3.79
N TYR A 11 17.31 -1.38 4.33
CA TYR A 11 16.69 -2.62 4.82
C TYR A 11 15.71 -2.34 5.97
N PRO A 12 14.66 -3.16 6.10
CA PRO A 12 13.79 -3.18 7.27
C PRO A 12 14.59 -3.26 8.57
N ALA A 13 14.13 -2.53 9.60
CA ALA A 13 14.85 -2.41 10.88
C ALA A 13 15.18 -3.79 11.48
N SER A 14 14.21 -4.71 11.54
CA SER A 14 14.40 -6.06 12.08
C SER A 14 15.48 -6.89 11.35
N PHE A 15 15.66 -6.65 10.05
CA PHE A 15 16.72 -7.30 9.27
C PHE A 15 18.07 -6.62 9.54
N ARG A 16 18.09 -5.28 9.50
CA ARG A 16 19.29 -4.48 9.74
C ARG A 16 19.88 -4.73 11.13
N ASP A 17 19.04 -4.86 12.14
CA ASP A 17 19.49 -5.05 13.52
C ASP A 17 20.14 -6.44 13.72
N ARG A 18 19.69 -7.45 12.96
CA ARG A 18 20.21 -8.81 13.05
C ARG A 18 21.37 -9.11 12.10
N TRP A 19 21.35 -8.55 10.88
CA TRP A 19 22.30 -8.90 9.81
C TRP A 19 22.95 -7.71 9.11
N GLY A 20 22.56 -6.47 9.42
CA GLY A 20 23.02 -5.28 8.71
C GLY A 20 24.54 -5.08 8.76
N HIS A 21 25.19 -5.43 9.87
CA HIS A 21 26.64 -5.35 9.98
C HIS A 21 27.36 -6.36 9.07
N ALA A 22 26.90 -7.61 9.01
CA ALA A 22 27.47 -8.64 8.15
C ALA A 22 27.33 -8.28 6.66
N VAL A 23 26.13 -7.87 6.25
CA VAL A 23 25.84 -7.44 4.87
C VAL A 23 26.67 -6.22 4.49
N ALA A 24 26.85 -5.25 5.40
CA ALA A 24 27.67 -4.07 5.12
C ALA A 24 29.15 -4.41 4.90
N THR A 25 29.70 -5.34 5.69
CA THR A 25 31.10 -5.79 5.56
C THR A 25 31.32 -6.57 4.26
N GLU A 26 30.42 -7.50 3.93
CA GLU A 26 30.48 -8.28 2.69
C GLU A 26 30.32 -7.37 1.45
N SER A 27 29.39 -6.42 1.50
CA SER A 27 29.17 -5.45 0.42
C SER A 27 30.36 -4.52 0.22
N ALA A 28 31.04 -4.13 1.31
CA ALA A 28 32.24 -3.32 1.24
C ALA A 28 33.41 -4.08 0.60
N ALA A 29 33.53 -5.40 0.84
CA ALA A 29 34.54 -6.25 0.22
C ALA A 29 34.31 -6.44 -1.29
N THR A 30 33.04 -6.59 -1.72
CA THR A 30 32.68 -6.81 -3.14
C THR A 30 32.65 -5.50 -3.96
N GLY A 31 32.59 -4.34 -3.30
CA GLY A 31 32.61 -3.03 -3.94
C GLY A 31 31.33 -2.70 -4.73
N TRP A 32 31.43 -1.82 -5.73
CA TRP A 32 30.28 -1.26 -6.46
C TRP A 32 29.46 -2.28 -7.26
N ARG A 33 30.08 -3.41 -7.64
CA ARG A 33 29.44 -4.47 -8.43
C ARG A 33 28.28 -5.16 -7.68
N SER A 34 28.26 -5.10 -6.34
CA SER A 34 27.18 -5.67 -5.52
C SER A 34 25.95 -4.76 -5.41
N TRP A 35 26.04 -3.48 -5.79
CA TRP A 35 24.96 -2.51 -5.53
C TRP A 35 23.63 -2.84 -6.22
N PRO A 36 23.59 -3.29 -7.50
CA PRO A 36 22.33 -3.68 -8.13
C PRO A 36 21.68 -4.86 -7.40
N ASN A 37 22.47 -5.86 -6.99
CA ASN A 37 21.98 -7.01 -6.24
C ASN A 37 21.50 -6.61 -4.83
N LEU A 38 22.17 -5.66 -4.18
CA LEU A 38 21.70 -5.08 -2.92
C LEU A 38 20.37 -4.34 -3.10
N ALA A 39 20.24 -3.52 -4.13
CA ALA A 39 19.00 -2.81 -4.42
C ALA A 39 17.85 -3.80 -4.69
N ALA A 40 18.09 -4.83 -5.50
CA ALA A 40 17.13 -5.90 -5.77
C ALA A 40 16.75 -6.64 -4.48
N SER A 41 17.73 -7.00 -3.64
CA SER A 41 17.50 -7.66 -2.35
C SER A 41 16.73 -6.78 -1.36
N ILE A 42 16.98 -5.48 -1.33
CA ILE A 42 16.21 -4.53 -0.50
C ILE A 42 14.75 -4.53 -0.94
N VAL A 43 14.50 -4.37 -2.24
CA VAL A 43 13.14 -4.36 -2.80
C VAL A 43 12.44 -5.70 -2.52
N ASP A 44 13.11 -6.82 -2.80
CA ASP A 44 12.58 -8.15 -2.57
C ASP A 44 12.20 -8.35 -1.10
N LEU A 45 13.09 -7.97 -0.17
CA LEU A 45 12.79 -8.09 1.25
C LEU A 45 11.60 -7.20 1.65
N TRP A 46 11.48 -5.99 1.11
CA TRP A 46 10.30 -5.13 1.36
C TRP A 46 8.98 -5.72 0.85
N LEU A 47 9.03 -6.52 -0.22
CA LEU A 47 7.86 -7.22 -0.78
C LEU A 47 7.51 -8.50 -0.01
N HIS A 48 8.42 -9.02 0.82
CA HIS A 48 8.26 -10.27 1.56
C HIS A 48 8.38 -10.05 3.08
N PRO A 49 7.46 -9.28 3.70
CA PRO A 49 7.50 -8.96 5.13
C PRO A 49 7.28 -10.16 6.05
N ALA A 50 6.72 -11.26 5.53
CA ALA A 50 6.47 -12.48 6.28
C ALA A 50 7.75 -13.28 6.58
N ILE A 51 8.82 -13.09 5.79
CA ILE A 51 10.13 -13.73 6.00
C ILE A 51 11.07 -12.91 6.90
N TRP A 52 10.71 -11.68 7.24
CA TRP A 52 11.53 -10.85 8.13
C TRP A 52 11.70 -11.49 9.52
N PRO A 53 12.84 -11.24 10.21
CA PRO A 53 13.06 -11.70 11.58
C PRO A 53 11.91 -11.32 12.50
N ALA A 54 11.28 -12.32 13.09
CA ALA A 54 10.13 -12.15 13.97
C ALA A 54 10.22 -13.11 15.15
N GLU A 55 9.78 -12.64 16.30
CA GLU A 55 9.75 -13.39 17.56
C GLU A 55 8.51 -14.29 17.65
N SER A 56 7.47 -14.01 16.84
CA SER A 56 6.24 -14.79 16.83
C SER A 56 5.55 -14.83 15.47
N ARG A 57 4.71 -15.86 15.27
CA ARG A 57 3.85 -16.00 14.07
C ARG A 57 2.85 -14.83 13.96
N ALA A 58 2.38 -14.32 15.09
CA ALA A 58 1.51 -13.15 15.16
C ALA A 58 2.16 -11.90 14.55
N GLN A 59 3.43 -11.67 14.86
CA GLN A 59 4.20 -10.54 14.33
C GLN A 59 4.37 -10.65 12.80
N ARG A 60 4.69 -11.84 12.27
CA ARG A 60 4.79 -12.06 10.81
C ARG A 60 3.46 -11.77 10.09
N ARG A 61 2.34 -12.25 10.65
CA ARG A 61 0.99 -11.98 10.12
C ARG A 61 0.63 -10.49 10.16
N GLY A 62 1.02 -9.79 11.23
CA GLY A 62 0.83 -8.34 11.35
C GLY A 62 1.58 -7.57 10.26
N ARG A 63 2.84 -7.94 9.98
CA ARG A 63 3.63 -7.30 8.91
C ARG A 63 3.07 -7.58 7.52
N ALA A 64 2.67 -8.83 7.25
CA ALA A 64 1.98 -9.20 6.00
C ALA A 64 0.67 -8.41 5.82
N ALA A 65 -0.08 -8.19 6.90
CA ALA A 65 -1.30 -7.39 6.86
C ALA A 65 -1.02 -5.91 6.53
N VAL A 66 0.03 -5.31 7.10
CA VAL A 66 0.42 -3.93 6.80
C VAL A 66 0.86 -3.78 5.35
N LEU A 67 1.65 -4.72 4.81
CA LEU A 67 2.01 -4.70 3.38
C LEU A 67 0.76 -4.83 2.51
N ALA A 68 -0.11 -5.80 2.79
CA ALA A 68 -1.32 -5.98 2.00
C ALA A 68 -2.20 -4.72 2.02
N ALA A 69 -2.33 -4.05 3.17
CA ALA A 69 -3.03 -2.77 3.26
C ALA A 69 -2.32 -1.65 2.47
N ALA A 70 -0.99 -1.57 2.52
CA ALA A 70 -0.21 -0.58 1.79
C ALA A 70 -0.31 -0.77 0.27
N VAL A 71 -0.18 -2.01 -0.21
CA VAL A 71 -0.32 -2.35 -1.64
C VAL A 71 -1.76 -2.10 -2.09
N ALA A 72 -2.77 -2.45 -1.28
CA ALA A 72 -4.16 -2.15 -1.59
C ALA A 72 -4.44 -0.65 -1.68
N ALA A 73 -3.86 0.15 -0.78
CA ALA A 73 -3.96 1.60 -0.85
C ALA A 73 -3.29 2.16 -2.11
N ALA A 74 -2.13 1.63 -2.50
CA ALA A 74 -1.46 2.01 -3.75
C ALA A 74 -2.29 1.63 -4.99
N VAL A 75 -2.85 0.42 -5.03
CA VAL A 75 -3.76 -0.04 -6.10
C VAL A 75 -4.97 0.88 -6.20
N TRP A 76 -5.62 1.17 -5.07
CA TRP A 76 -6.78 2.04 -5.02
C TRP A 76 -6.44 3.46 -5.50
N TYR A 77 -5.31 4.02 -5.02
CA TYR A 77 -4.83 5.34 -5.40
C TYR A 77 -4.55 5.44 -6.90
N LEU A 78 -3.81 4.49 -7.46
CA LEU A 78 -3.48 4.48 -8.89
C LEU A 78 -4.71 4.29 -9.76
N ALA A 79 -5.65 3.42 -9.36
CA ALA A 79 -6.90 3.22 -10.08
C ALA A 79 -7.75 4.50 -10.10
N HIS A 80 -7.90 5.19 -8.97
CA HIS A 80 -8.66 6.44 -8.90
C HIS A 80 -7.94 7.57 -9.63
N LEU A 81 -6.61 7.62 -9.57
CA LEU A 81 -5.83 8.61 -10.32
C LEU A 81 -6.06 8.44 -11.84
N ALA A 82 -6.07 7.20 -12.34
CA ALA A 82 -6.35 6.94 -13.75
C ALA A 82 -7.77 7.31 -14.18
N GLN A 83 -8.75 7.25 -13.27
CA GLN A 83 -10.12 7.69 -13.55
C GLN A 83 -10.26 9.21 -13.63
N GLU A 84 -9.44 9.96 -12.91
CA GLU A 84 -9.48 11.44 -12.88
C GLU A 84 -8.64 12.10 -13.98
N LEU A 85 -7.87 11.31 -14.75
CA LEU A 85 -7.20 11.81 -15.94
C LEU A 85 -8.24 11.99 -17.05
N ASP A 86 -8.18 13.13 -17.73
CA ASP A 86 -9.13 13.56 -18.78
C ASP A 86 -8.91 12.75 -20.08
N THR A 87 -9.08 11.43 -19.97
CA THR A 87 -8.85 10.42 -21.00
C THR A 87 -10.19 9.81 -21.41
N PRO A 88 -10.29 9.16 -22.58
CA PRO A 88 -11.49 8.40 -22.98
C PRO A 88 -11.91 7.34 -21.94
N LEU A 89 -10.99 6.99 -21.04
CA LEU A 89 -11.22 6.17 -19.85
C LEU A 89 -12.23 6.79 -18.89
N HIS A 90 -12.26 8.11 -18.68
CA HIS A 90 -13.18 8.78 -17.74
C HIS A 90 -14.66 8.51 -18.09
N ALA A 91 -15.02 8.60 -19.38
CA ALA A 91 -16.39 8.40 -19.86
C ALA A 91 -16.86 6.93 -19.82
N GLY A 92 -15.94 5.97 -19.96
CA GLY A 92 -16.23 4.53 -19.88
C GLY A 92 -16.17 3.97 -18.46
N ALA A 93 -15.20 4.42 -17.67
CA ALA A 93 -14.94 3.98 -16.30
C ALA A 93 -15.98 4.46 -15.30
N ALA A 94 -16.46 5.70 -15.42
CA ALA A 94 -17.51 6.25 -14.54
C ALA A 94 -18.82 5.45 -14.58
N ARG A 95 -19.05 4.68 -15.66
CA ARG A 95 -20.22 3.80 -15.85
C ARG A 95 -19.93 2.32 -15.58
N SER A 96 -18.69 1.96 -15.27
CA SER A 96 -18.30 0.57 -15.10
C SER A 96 -18.67 0.07 -13.71
N ALA A 97 -19.74 -0.73 -13.62
CA ALA A 97 -20.11 -1.46 -12.40
C ALA A 97 -18.94 -2.32 -11.85
N ALA A 98 -18.01 -2.73 -12.73
CA ALA A 98 -16.83 -3.49 -12.35
C ALA A 98 -15.87 -2.68 -11.45
N LEU A 99 -15.65 -1.39 -11.72
CA LEU A 99 -14.76 -0.54 -10.90
C LEU A 99 -15.40 -0.21 -9.54
N SER A 100 -16.70 0.03 -9.50
CA SER A 100 -17.45 0.16 -8.25
C SER A 100 -17.40 -1.13 -7.43
N GLY A 101 -17.55 -2.29 -8.09
CA GLY A 101 -17.38 -3.60 -7.46
C GLY A 101 -15.97 -3.83 -6.92
N CYS A 102 -14.94 -3.37 -7.63
CA CYS A 102 -13.55 -3.40 -7.15
C CYS A 102 -13.40 -2.60 -5.86
N GLY A 103 -13.95 -1.40 -5.77
CA GLY A 103 -13.93 -0.59 -4.54
C GLY A 103 -14.53 -1.34 -3.35
N GLY A 104 -15.70 -1.96 -3.53
CA GLY A 104 -16.33 -2.81 -2.51
C GLY A 104 -15.46 -4.00 -2.10
N LEU A 105 -14.88 -4.69 -3.08
CA LEU A 105 -13.99 -5.83 -2.83
C LEU A 105 -12.70 -5.42 -2.12
N THR A 106 -12.12 -4.27 -2.46
CA THR A 106 -10.97 -3.67 -1.76
C THR A 106 -11.32 -3.37 -0.30
N LEU A 107 -12.49 -2.79 -0.03
CA LEU A 107 -12.95 -2.53 1.35
C LEU A 107 -13.11 -3.83 2.14
N VAL A 108 -13.76 -4.84 1.56
CA VAL A 108 -13.89 -6.16 2.18
C VAL A 108 -12.52 -6.77 2.47
N GLY A 109 -11.59 -6.72 1.50
CA GLY A 109 -10.21 -7.17 1.65
C GLY A 109 -9.49 -6.45 2.80
N LEU A 110 -9.57 -5.12 2.85
CA LEU A 110 -8.98 -4.31 3.92
C LEU A 110 -9.57 -4.65 5.29
N LEU A 111 -10.89 -4.83 5.41
CA LEU A 111 -11.54 -5.25 6.65
C LEU A 111 -11.10 -6.64 7.11
N LEU A 112 -10.89 -7.56 6.16
CA LEU A 112 -10.40 -8.90 6.45
C LEU A 112 -8.93 -8.88 6.90
N VAL A 113 -8.10 -8.07 6.27
CA VAL A 113 -6.66 -7.92 6.59
C VAL A 113 -6.43 -7.13 7.89
N ALA A 114 -7.30 -6.16 8.19
CA ALA A 114 -7.12 -5.24 9.31
C ALA A 114 -6.97 -5.99 10.66
N PRO A 115 -5.95 -5.65 11.46
CA PRO A 115 -5.87 -6.18 12.82
C PRO A 115 -7.08 -5.68 13.62
N ARG A 116 -7.66 -6.56 14.44
CA ARG A 116 -8.81 -6.15 15.28
C ARG A 116 -8.27 -5.49 16.55
N PRO A 117 -8.84 -4.36 16.99
CA PRO A 117 -8.55 -3.88 18.33
C PRO A 117 -8.95 -4.97 19.31
N ARG A 118 -8.13 -5.19 20.35
CA ARG A 118 -8.59 -6.01 21.47
C ARG A 118 -9.85 -5.32 22.04
N LEU A 119 -10.84 -6.11 22.47
CA LEU A 119 -12.12 -5.60 23.00
C LEU A 119 -11.98 -4.93 24.39
N THR A 120 -10.87 -4.26 24.64
CA THR A 120 -10.63 -3.46 25.84
C THR A 120 -10.73 -1.98 25.48
N ILE A 121 -11.48 -1.22 26.28
CA ILE A 121 -11.72 0.22 26.07
C ILE A 121 -10.39 0.99 26.04
N THR A 122 -9.41 0.57 26.85
CA THR A 122 -8.07 1.16 26.91
C THR A 122 -7.27 0.95 25.64
N ALA A 123 -7.31 -0.25 25.05
CA ALA A 123 -6.68 -0.54 23.76
C ALA A 123 -7.35 0.25 22.63
N ALA A 124 -8.69 0.28 22.60
CA ALA A 124 -9.44 1.04 21.62
C ALA A 124 -9.12 2.55 21.71
N ARG A 125 -9.07 3.12 22.91
CA ARG A 125 -8.74 4.53 23.13
C ARG A 125 -7.30 4.86 22.74
N THR A 126 -6.35 3.98 23.07
CA THR A 126 -4.93 4.17 22.69
C THR A 126 -4.74 4.10 21.18
N ALA A 127 -5.40 3.14 20.52
CA ALA A 127 -5.40 3.03 19.06
C ALA A 127 -6.01 4.28 18.43
N LEU A 128 -7.19 4.70 18.90
CA LEU A 128 -7.89 5.87 18.39
C LEU A 128 -7.07 7.15 18.57
N HIS A 129 -6.47 7.36 19.74
CA HIS A 129 -5.67 8.56 20.00
C HIS A 129 -4.41 8.63 19.13
N ARG A 130 -3.70 7.50 18.96
CA ARG A 130 -2.54 7.43 18.07
C ARG A 130 -2.92 7.63 16.60
N LEU A 131 -4.03 7.03 16.17
CA LEU A 131 -4.56 7.22 14.81
C LEU A 131 -4.97 8.68 14.60
N ALA A 132 -5.69 9.28 15.54
CA ALA A 132 -6.10 10.68 15.48
C ALA A 132 -4.88 11.61 15.34
N GLY A 133 -3.84 11.41 16.15
CA GLY A 133 -2.62 12.23 16.06
C GLY A 133 -1.87 12.06 14.73
N LYS A 134 -1.85 10.85 14.16
CA LYS A 134 -1.14 10.58 12.88
C LYS A 134 -1.95 10.98 11.64
N LEU A 135 -3.29 10.96 11.75
CA LEU A 135 -4.21 11.27 10.66
C LEU A 135 -4.72 12.72 10.71
N ALA A 136 -4.46 13.48 11.78
CA ALA A 136 -4.88 14.87 11.89
C ALA A 136 -4.44 15.71 10.68
N VAL A 137 -3.16 15.65 10.31
CA VAL A 137 -2.61 16.41 9.17
C VAL A 137 -3.32 16.06 7.85
N PRO A 138 -3.38 14.78 7.40
CA PRO A 138 -4.06 14.46 6.16
C PRO A 138 -5.58 14.73 6.21
N VAL A 139 -6.23 14.54 7.36
CA VAL A 139 -7.67 14.84 7.51
C VAL A 139 -7.94 16.34 7.40
N VAL A 140 -7.15 17.17 8.07
CA VAL A 140 -7.30 18.64 7.98
C VAL A 140 -7.01 19.13 6.57
N LEU A 141 -5.96 18.61 5.92
CA LEU A 141 -5.63 18.97 4.54
C LEU A 141 -6.76 18.57 3.58
N GLY A 142 -7.26 17.34 3.67
CA GLY A 142 -8.39 16.86 2.86
C GLY A 142 -9.67 17.65 3.10
N ALA A 143 -10.02 17.91 4.38
CA ALA A 143 -11.18 18.71 4.75
C ALA A 143 -11.09 20.15 4.22
N ALA A 144 -9.90 20.76 4.25
CA ALA A 144 -9.68 22.09 3.69
C ALA A 144 -9.89 22.10 2.17
N VAL A 145 -9.41 21.08 1.45
CA VAL A 145 -9.65 20.94 0.01
C VAL A 145 -11.14 20.77 -0.30
N VAL A 146 -11.84 19.89 0.43
CA VAL A 146 -13.28 19.68 0.25
C VAL A 146 -14.08 20.96 0.54
N ALA A 147 -13.74 21.68 1.61
CA ALA A 147 -14.38 22.95 1.96
C ALA A 147 -14.12 24.03 0.90
N ALA A 148 -12.90 24.09 0.34
CA ALA A 148 -12.57 25.01 -0.74
C ALA A 148 -13.34 24.68 -2.03
N ALA A 149 -13.45 23.39 -2.37
CA ALA A 149 -14.18 22.93 -3.54
C ALA A 149 -15.70 23.20 -3.45
N HIS A 150 -16.28 23.13 -2.24
CA HIS A 150 -17.72 23.36 -2.02
C HIS A 150 -18.11 24.84 -1.90
N ARG A 151 -17.16 25.75 -1.65
CA ARG A 151 -17.50 27.16 -1.46
C ARG A 151 -17.92 27.85 -2.75
N ASP A 152 -17.20 27.66 -3.86
CA ASP A 152 -17.56 28.26 -5.15
C ASP A 152 -16.94 27.48 -6.34
N PRO A 153 -17.54 26.38 -6.80
CA PRO A 153 -16.96 25.52 -7.85
C PRO A 153 -16.74 26.23 -9.19
N GLY A 154 -17.45 27.34 -9.46
CA GLY A 154 -17.36 28.11 -10.70
C GLY A 154 -16.30 29.22 -10.72
N LEU A 155 -15.71 29.58 -9.58
CA LEU A 155 -14.75 30.70 -9.44
C LEU A 155 -13.31 30.24 -9.18
N ILE A 156 -13.07 28.92 -9.10
CA ILE A 156 -11.73 28.38 -8.88
C ILE A 156 -10.94 28.48 -10.18
N ALA A 157 -9.98 29.41 -10.21
CA ALA A 157 -9.05 29.54 -11.32
C ALA A 157 -8.32 28.20 -11.60
N ALA A 158 -8.06 27.89 -12.87
CA ALA A 158 -7.36 26.67 -13.30
C ALA A 158 -6.10 26.30 -12.49
N PRO A 159 -5.18 27.22 -12.14
CA PRO A 159 -4.01 26.87 -11.31
C PRO A 159 -4.40 26.45 -9.88
N LEU A 160 -5.41 27.08 -9.29
CA LEU A 160 -5.89 26.74 -7.96
C LEU A 160 -6.53 25.34 -7.94
N ARG A 161 -7.23 24.96 -9.02
CA ARG A 161 -7.78 23.61 -9.18
C ARG A 161 -6.70 22.54 -9.17
N LEU A 162 -5.58 22.77 -9.88
CA LEU A 162 -4.43 21.86 -9.89
C LEU A 162 -3.79 21.75 -8.50
N VAL A 163 -3.65 22.87 -7.79
CA VAL A 163 -3.13 22.89 -6.41
C VAL A 163 -4.05 22.10 -5.49
N LEU A 164 -5.37 22.32 -5.56
CA LEU A 164 -6.35 21.60 -4.73
C LEU A 164 -6.34 20.11 -5.03
N LEU A 165 -6.30 19.71 -6.30
CA LEU A 165 -6.18 18.31 -6.71
C LEU A 165 -4.88 17.69 -6.20
N GLY A 166 -3.75 18.39 -6.32
CA GLY A 166 -2.47 17.97 -5.78
C GLY A 166 -2.51 17.80 -4.26
N CYS A 167 -3.12 18.74 -3.54
CA CYS A 167 -3.32 18.67 -2.09
C CYS A 167 -4.23 17.52 -1.68
N TRP A 168 -5.29 17.24 -2.45
CA TRP A 168 -6.19 16.11 -2.23
C TRP A 168 -5.45 14.77 -2.32
N TRP A 169 -4.74 14.57 -3.43
CA TRP A 169 -3.95 13.35 -3.64
C TRP A 169 -2.84 13.20 -2.60
N LEU A 170 -2.16 14.30 -2.24
CA LEU A 170 -1.16 14.31 -1.18
C LEU A 170 -1.78 13.92 0.18
N ALA A 171 -2.97 14.44 0.50
CA ALA A 171 -3.69 14.07 1.72
C ALA A 171 -4.01 12.57 1.77
N LEU A 172 -4.47 11.99 0.66
CA LEU A 172 -4.75 10.56 0.55
C LEU A 172 -3.49 9.71 0.69
N ALA A 173 -2.40 10.08 0.01
CA ALA A 173 -1.11 9.40 0.10
C ALA A 173 -0.57 9.44 1.54
N LEU A 174 -0.62 10.61 2.18
CA LEU A 174 -0.24 10.78 3.58
C LEU A 174 -1.14 9.95 4.51
N ALA A 175 -2.45 9.93 4.30
CA ALA A 175 -3.37 9.11 5.10
C ALA A 175 -3.04 7.62 5.00
N ALA A 176 -2.78 7.12 3.79
CA ALA A 176 -2.40 5.72 3.56
C ALA A 176 -1.08 5.36 4.28
N ILE A 177 -0.04 6.18 4.09
CA ILE A 177 1.27 5.97 4.72
C ILE A 177 1.14 6.03 6.24
N GLN A 178 0.50 7.08 6.76
CA GLN A 178 0.40 7.29 8.20
C GLN A 178 -0.51 6.27 8.87
N GLY A 179 -1.57 5.83 8.19
CA GLY A 179 -2.43 4.73 8.63
C GLY A 179 -1.64 3.42 8.76
N CYS A 180 -0.88 3.06 7.72
CA CYS A 180 -0.02 1.87 7.75
C CYS A 180 1.03 1.95 8.87
N ARG A 181 1.67 3.11 9.05
CA ARG A 181 2.66 3.34 10.13
C ARG A 181 2.04 3.31 11.52
N ALA A 182 0.83 3.87 11.68
CA ALA A 182 0.12 3.84 12.94
C ALA A 182 -0.22 2.39 13.32
N VAL A 183 -0.76 1.61 12.37
CA VAL A 183 -1.08 0.19 12.59
C VAL A 183 0.18 -0.63 12.88
N ALA A 184 1.27 -0.41 12.15
CA ALA A 184 2.54 -1.10 12.37
C ALA A 184 3.20 -0.76 13.72
N GLY A 185 2.99 0.46 14.22
CA GLY A 185 3.53 0.94 15.50
C GLY A 185 2.66 0.61 16.72
N LEU A 186 1.48 0.00 16.52
CA LEU A 186 0.63 -0.47 17.60
C LEU A 186 1.10 -1.87 18.03
N GLY A 187 1.49 -1.99 19.30
CA GLY A 187 2.00 -3.23 19.88
C GLY A 187 0.95 -4.33 19.99
N ALA A 188 1.41 -5.55 20.27
CA ALA A 188 0.57 -6.73 20.46
C ALA A 188 -0.45 -6.59 21.61
N ASP A 189 -0.21 -5.65 22.54
CA ASP A 189 -1.10 -5.32 23.65
C ASP A 189 -2.37 -4.59 23.21
N VAL A 190 -2.31 -3.90 22.06
CA VAL A 190 -3.42 -3.08 21.55
C VAL A 190 -4.18 -3.78 20.43
N LEU A 191 -3.47 -4.50 19.56
CA LEU A 191 -4.02 -5.16 18.38
C LEU A 191 -3.93 -6.68 18.48
N ALA A 192 -5.04 -7.35 18.17
CA ALA A 192 -5.05 -8.78 17.95
C ALA A 192 -4.62 -9.06 16.49
N PRO A 193 -3.62 -9.93 16.26
CA PRO A 193 -3.18 -10.29 14.92
C PRO A 193 -4.33 -10.96 14.15
N PRO A 194 -4.42 -10.75 12.82
CA PRO A 194 -5.45 -11.41 12.01
C PRO A 194 -5.23 -12.93 12.01
N ARG A 195 -6.34 -13.68 12.05
CA ARG A 195 -6.33 -15.14 11.88
C ARG A 195 -5.80 -15.49 10.48
N ALA A 196 -5.01 -16.55 10.36
CA ALA A 196 -4.34 -16.91 9.10
C ALA A 196 -5.32 -17.08 7.91
N GLY A 197 -6.44 -17.78 8.11
CA GLY A 197 -7.46 -17.95 7.06
C GLY A 197 -8.10 -16.62 6.65
N ARG A 198 -8.44 -15.77 7.61
CA ARG A 198 -9.01 -14.43 7.35
C ARG A 198 -8.02 -13.52 6.61
N LEU A 199 -6.74 -13.55 7.01
CA LEU A 199 -5.68 -12.81 6.34
C LEU A 199 -5.51 -13.27 4.89
N ARG A 200 -5.46 -14.59 4.65
CA ARG A 200 -5.36 -15.16 3.29
C ARG A 200 -6.57 -14.79 2.44
N LEU A 201 -7.79 -14.91 2.97
CA LEU A 201 -9.02 -14.50 2.28
C LEU A 201 -8.98 -13.00 1.92
N GLY A 202 -8.55 -12.17 2.87
CA GLY A 202 -8.40 -10.73 2.65
C GLY A 202 -7.39 -10.40 1.55
N ILE A 203 -6.21 -11.04 1.56
CA ILE A 203 -5.19 -10.84 0.51
C ILE A 203 -5.70 -11.33 -0.85
N TRP A 204 -6.43 -12.45 -0.91
CA TRP A 204 -7.06 -12.90 -2.16
C TRP A 204 -8.09 -11.91 -2.70
N ALA A 205 -8.94 -11.35 -1.82
CA ALA A 205 -9.90 -10.33 -2.22
C ALA A 205 -9.20 -9.07 -2.77
N LEU A 206 -8.12 -8.63 -2.12
CA LEU A 206 -7.32 -7.50 -2.58
C LEU A 206 -6.62 -7.78 -3.92
N ALA A 207 -6.06 -8.98 -4.09
CA ALA A 207 -5.45 -9.40 -5.35
C ALA A 207 -6.48 -9.45 -6.49
N ALA A 208 -7.65 -10.02 -6.23
CA ALA A 208 -8.74 -10.06 -7.20
C ALA A 208 -9.20 -8.65 -7.59
N ALA A 209 -9.35 -7.74 -6.62
CA ALA A 209 -9.69 -6.34 -6.90
C ALA A 209 -8.63 -5.65 -7.77
N ALA A 210 -7.34 -5.88 -7.49
CA ALA A 210 -6.23 -5.32 -8.26
C ALA A 210 -6.19 -5.85 -9.70
N VAL A 211 -6.41 -7.17 -9.87
CA VAL A 211 -6.48 -7.79 -11.20
C VAL A 211 -7.66 -7.24 -12.00
N ILE A 212 -8.86 -7.21 -11.41
CA ILE A 212 -10.05 -6.72 -12.11
C ILE A 212 -9.86 -5.26 -12.49
N ALA A 213 -9.40 -4.40 -11.58
CA ALA A 213 -9.13 -2.99 -11.87
C ALA A 213 -8.08 -2.83 -12.97
N GLY A 214 -6.95 -3.54 -12.87
CA GLY A 214 -5.87 -3.50 -13.86
C GLY A 214 -6.32 -3.97 -15.24
N SER A 215 -7.04 -5.08 -15.32
CA SER A 215 -7.58 -5.63 -16.57
C SER A 215 -8.61 -4.70 -17.21
N VAL A 216 -9.51 -4.10 -16.43
CA VAL A 216 -10.51 -3.14 -16.94
C VAL A 216 -9.82 -1.90 -17.50
N ILE A 217 -8.87 -1.31 -16.75
CA ILE A 217 -8.14 -0.12 -17.19
C ILE A 217 -7.33 -0.41 -18.45
N LEU A 218 -6.62 -1.55 -18.49
CA LEU A 218 -5.84 -1.96 -19.65
C LEU A 218 -6.73 -2.24 -20.87
N GLY A 219 -7.89 -2.86 -20.66
CA GLY A 219 -8.87 -3.10 -21.72
C GLY A 219 -9.37 -1.81 -22.36
N PHE A 220 -9.70 -0.81 -21.53
CA PHE A 220 -10.08 0.52 -22.04
C PHE A 220 -8.95 1.23 -22.76
N ALA A 221 -7.71 1.07 -22.28
CA ALA A 221 -6.52 1.68 -22.89
C ALA A 221 -6.27 1.23 -24.34
N VAL A 222 -6.70 0.00 -24.69
CA VAL A 222 -6.50 -0.59 -26.02
C VAL A 222 -7.75 -0.62 -26.89
N SER A 223 -8.95 -0.43 -26.31
CA SER A 223 -10.22 -0.48 -27.05
C SER A 223 -10.59 0.83 -27.75
N GLY A 224 -9.86 1.92 -27.48
CA GLY A 224 -10.08 3.22 -28.11
C GLY A 224 -9.59 3.26 -29.57
N ALA A 225 -9.96 4.31 -30.29
CA ALA A 225 -9.43 4.58 -31.64
C ALA A 225 -7.92 4.83 -31.63
N GLU A 226 -7.39 5.30 -30.49
CA GLU A 226 -5.97 5.49 -30.24
C GLU A 226 -5.58 4.80 -28.93
N LEU A 227 -4.33 4.31 -28.87
CA LEU A 227 -3.77 3.68 -27.68
C LEU A 227 -3.45 4.75 -26.64
N ASP A 228 -3.98 4.60 -25.43
CA ASP A 228 -3.65 5.46 -24.28
C ASP A 228 -2.48 4.83 -23.50
N PRO A 229 -1.22 5.32 -23.68
CA PRO A 229 -0.05 4.71 -23.07
C PRO A 229 -0.03 4.88 -21.55
N LEU A 230 -0.65 5.93 -21.02
CA LEU A 230 -0.68 6.20 -19.59
C LEU A 230 -1.63 5.21 -18.92
N ALA A 231 -2.83 5.07 -19.46
CA ALA A 231 -3.78 4.07 -19.00
C ALA A 231 -3.21 2.65 -19.08
N ALA A 232 -2.53 2.31 -20.18
CA ALA A 232 -1.88 1.02 -20.33
C ALA A 232 -0.79 0.80 -19.27
N ALA A 233 0.03 1.82 -19.00
CA ALA A 233 1.05 1.77 -17.96
C ALA A 233 0.46 1.61 -16.56
N VAL A 234 -0.65 2.30 -16.25
CA VAL A 234 -1.35 2.14 -14.96
C VAL A 234 -1.96 0.75 -14.84
N GLY A 235 -2.68 0.28 -15.86
CA GLY A 235 -3.26 -1.06 -15.89
C GLY A 235 -2.21 -2.15 -15.69
N ALA A 236 -1.09 -2.06 -16.41
CA ALA A 236 0.06 -2.96 -16.24
C ALA A 236 0.67 -2.84 -14.83
N GLY A 237 0.82 -1.62 -14.30
CA GLY A 237 1.30 -1.38 -12.94
C GLY A 237 0.44 -2.04 -11.86
N LEU A 238 -0.89 -1.97 -12.00
CA LEU A 238 -1.82 -2.65 -11.08
C LEU A 238 -1.69 -4.18 -11.15
N LEU A 239 -1.51 -4.74 -12.35
CA LEU A 239 -1.24 -6.16 -12.51
C LEU A 239 0.10 -6.57 -11.89
N LEU A 240 1.13 -5.73 -12.03
CA LEU A 240 2.42 -5.94 -11.37
C LEU A 240 2.29 -5.90 -9.85
N LEU A 241 1.52 -4.97 -9.29
CA LEU A 241 1.27 -4.92 -7.83
C LEU A 241 0.55 -6.16 -7.31
N THR A 242 -0.20 -6.87 -8.16
CA THR A 242 -0.83 -8.15 -7.79
C THR A 242 0.22 -9.21 -7.39
N TRP A 243 1.41 -9.17 -7.99
CA TRP A 243 2.50 -10.08 -7.61
C TRP A 243 2.93 -9.93 -6.16
N ALA A 244 2.86 -8.73 -5.58
CA ALA A 244 3.15 -8.54 -4.16
C ALA A 244 2.16 -9.30 -3.26
N PHE A 245 0.87 -9.34 -3.63
CA PHE A 245 -0.13 -10.15 -2.92
C PHE A 245 0.14 -11.64 -3.06
N VAL A 246 0.48 -12.10 -4.28
CA VAL A 246 0.80 -13.51 -4.54
C VAL A 246 2.04 -13.96 -3.77
N GLY A 247 3.11 -13.15 -3.77
CA GLY A 247 4.32 -13.38 -2.98
C GLY A 247 3.99 -13.49 -1.49
N THR A 248 3.23 -12.53 -0.97
CA THR A 248 2.77 -12.56 0.44
C THR A 248 1.97 -13.83 0.76
N LEU A 249 1.11 -14.29 -0.15
CA LEU A 249 0.34 -15.52 0.03
C LEU A 249 1.23 -16.77 0.02
N ARG A 250 2.26 -16.80 -0.83
CA ARG A 250 3.26 -17.89 -0.88
C ARG A 250 4.05 -17.93 0.43
N ASP A 251 4.59 -16.80 0.89
CA ASP A 251 5.33 -16.74 2.15
C ASP A 251 4.47 -17.19 3.34
N LEU A 252 3.20 -16.80 3.37
CA LEU A 252 2.27 -17.22 4.42
C LEU A 252 1.92 -18.72 4.35
N ARG A 253 2.12 -19.39 3.21
CA ARG A 253 2.00 -20.85 3.08
C ARG A 253 3.28 -21.53 3.56
N ASP A 254 4.44 -21.05 3.14
CA ASP A 254 5.74 -21.65 3.48
C ASP A 254 6.04 -21.54 4.98
N VAL A 255 5.72 -20.40 5.59
CA VAL A 255 5.80 -20.20 7.05
C VAL A 255 4.82 -21.10 7.81
N ALA A 256 3.76 -21.60 7.18
CA ALA A 256 2.83 -22.54 7.80
C ALA A 256 3.22 -24.02 7.58
N ALA A 257 4.11 -24.31 6.62
CA ALA A 257 4.54 -25.65 6.25
C ALA A 257 5.89 -26.07 6.88
N THR A 258 6.64 -25.11 7.42
CA THR A 258 7.90 -25.33 8.15
C THR A 258 7.69 -25.65 9.64
N ASP A 259 6.47 -26.07 9.97
CA ASP A 259 5.99 -26.53 11.28
C ASP A 259 5.62 -28.03 11.18
#